data_AF-A0A0L6JTT0-F1
#
_entry.id   AF-A0A0L6JTT0-F1
#
_cell.length_a   1.000
_cell.length_b   1.000
_cell.length_c   1.000
_cell.angle_alpha   90.00
_cell.angle_beta   90.00
_cell.angle_gamma   90.00
#
_symmetry.space_group_name_H-M   'P 1'
#
loop_
_entity.id
_entity.type
_entity.pdbx_description
1 polymer ?
#
loop_
_entity_poly.entity_id
_entity_poly.type
_entity_poly.pdbx_seq_one_letter_code
_entity_poly.pdbx_strand_id
1 'polypeptide(L)'
;MKLKISKKRKWITCSLAVFFIIAGVTAYKAADRYLIEHVEVDLSTSNLTDIAVNSTRSINTSSETYTTTDMSYKSDNKAITIQKVVTGSGSDQLVYFISDIQLADATLLKSAFAKDKFGTNIIQVPTVIASNNNAAFAINGDYYGFRNDGIIIRNGVLYRNSPARQGLALYKDGSMKVYDETSTSGEQLLADSVWNTLSFGPALLENGNIISGINSVEVDTNFGNHSIQGEQPRTGIGIIDKNHFIFIVADGRSRAIQKV
;
A
#
# COMPACT_ATOMS: atom_id res chain seq x y z
N MET A 1 -53.24 8.60 -38.25
CA MET A 1 -52.19 8.69 -39.29
C MET A 1 -50.91 8.03 -38.78
N LYS A 2 -50.55 6.82 -39.22
CA LYS A 2 -49.30 6.14 -38.77
C LYS A 2 -48.12 6.70 -39.57
N LEU A 3 -47.23 7.46 -38.92
CA LEU A 3 -46.00 7.97 -39.53
C LEU A 3 -45.09 6.80 -39.96
N LYS A 4 -44.93 6.61 -41.28
CA LYS A 4 -43.98 5.64 -41.86
C LYS A 4 -42.55 6.16 -41.67
N ILE A 5 -41.88 5.72 -40.62
CA ILE A 5 -40.45 6.00 -40.41
C ILE A 5 -39.65 5.30 -41.52
N SER A 6 -38.85 6.05 -42.28
CA SER A 6 -38.03 5.51 -43.37
C SER A 6 -36.97 4.54 -42.84
N LYS A 7 -36.63 3.50 -43.63
CA LYS A 7 -35.60 2.51 -43.25
C LYS A 7 -34.29 3.18 -42.81
N LYS A 8 -33.87 4.26 -43.48
CA LYS A 8 -32.69 5.05 -43.11
C LYS A 8 -32.79 5.69 -41.72
N ARG A 9 -33.93 6.28 -41.37
CA ARG A 9 -34.15 6.85 -40.03
C ARG A 9 -34.13 5.77 -38.95
N LYS A 10 -34.72 4.59 -39.20
CA LYS A 10 -34.65 3.45 -38.27
C LYS A 10 -33.20 2.98 -38.06
N TRP A 11 -32.41 2.91 -39.12
CA TRP A 11 -30.99 2.56 -39.03
C TRP A 11 -30.19 3.57 -38.21
N ILE A 12 -30.36 4.87 -38.46
CA ILE A 12 -29.68 5.92 -37.70
C ILE A 12 -30.06 5.86 -36.21
N THR A 13 -31.35 5.70 -35.89
CA THR A 13 -31.79 5.59 -34.50
C THR A 13 -31.25 4.33 -33.82
N CYS A 14 -31.19 3.19 -34.52
CA CYS A 14 -30.61 1.98 -33.96
C CYS A 14 -29.09 2.13 -33.76
N SER A 15 -28.36 2.69 -34.73
CA SER A 15 -26.92 2.92 -34.61
C SER A 15 -26.59 3.89 -33.48
N LEU A 16 -27.38 4.95 -33.31
CA LEU A 16 -27.21 5.90 -32.21
C LEU A 16 -27.52 5.27 -30.86
N ALA A 17 -28.57 4.45 -30.76
CA ALA A 17 -28.87 3.69 -29.55
C ALA A 17 -27.74 2.72 -29.18
N VAL A 18 -27.20 1.99 -30.16
CA VAL A 18 -26.05 1.11 -29.98
C VAL A 18 -24.82 1.89 -29.51
N PHE A 19 -24.54 3.06 -30.11
CA PHE A 19 -23.44 3.93 -29.68
C PHE A 19 -23.59 4.37 -28.22
N PHE A 20 -24.77 4.82 -27.80
CA PHE A 20 -25.00 5.22 -26.41
C PHE A 20 -24.88 4.05 -25.43
N ILE A 21 -25.31 2.85 -25.83
CA ILE A 21 -25.12 1.63 -25.01
C ILE A 21 -23.63 1.34 -24.85
N ILE A 22 -22.84 1.37 -25.94
CA ILE A 22 -21.40 1.12 -25.89
C ILE A 22 -20.69 2.18 -25.04
N ALA A 23 -21.01 3.45 -25.25
CA ALA A 23 -20.45 4.55 -24.47
C ALA A 23 -20.81 4.42 -22.97
N GLY A 24 -22.06 4.08 -22.66
CA GLY A 24 -22.53 3.85 -21.29
C GLY A 24 -21.82 2.67 -20.62
N VAL A 25 -21.68 1.53 -21.31
CA VAL A 25 -20.95 0.37 -20.80
C VAL A 25 -19.47 0.69 -20.60
N THR A 26 -18.86 1.45 -21.49
CA THR A 26 -17.45 1.86 -21.39
C THR A 26 -17.23 2.80 -20.20
N ALA A 27 -18.10 3.81 -20.06
CA ALA A 27 -18.06 4.74 -18.93
C ALA A 27 -18.30 4.01 -17.60
N TYR A 28 -19.25 3.07 -17.56
CA TYR A 28 -19.48 2.23 -16.38
C TYR A 28 -18.24 1.41 -16.04
N LYS A 29 -17.63 0.71 -17.01
CA LYS A 29 -16.41 -0.08 -16.76
C LYS A 29 -15.24 0.77 -16.27
N ALA A 30 -15.11 2.01 -16.77
CA ALA A 30 -14.11 2.94 -16.26
C ALA A 30 -14.42 3.38 -14.83
N ALA A 31 -15.67 3.72 -14.52
CA ALA A 31 -16.09 4.08 -13.17
C ALA A 31 -15.91 2.92 -12.19
N ASP A 32 -16.33 1.72 -12.57
CA ASP A 32 -16.18 0.48 -11.80
C ASP A 32 -14.71 0.17 -11.48
N ARG A 33 -13.81 0.41 -12.44
CA ARG A 33 -12.38 0.20 -12.28
C ARG A 33 -11.69 1.27 -11.44
N TYR A 34 -12.09 2.54 -11.50
CA TYR A 34 -11.30 3.64 -10.94
C TYR A 34 -11.99 4.48 -9.85
N LEU A 35 -13.31 4.40 -9.73
CA LEU A 35 -14.11 5.31 -8.88
C LEU A 35 -14.97 4.58 -7.86
N ILE A 36 -15.53 3.43 -8.23
CA ILE A 36 -16.43 2.67 -7.36
C ILE A 36 -15.59 1.87 -6.36
N GLU A 37 -15.85 2.08 -5.07
CA GLU A 37 -15.24 1.33 -3.97
C GLU A 37 -15.80 -0.09 -3.93
N HIS A 38 -14.93 -1.09 -3.87
CA HIS A 38 -15.30 -2.49 -3.68
C HIS A 38 -14.82 -2.94 -2.32
N VAL A 39 -15.71 -2.89 -1.32
CA VAL A 39 -15.39 -3.28 0.06
C VAL A 39 -15.53 -4.80 0.19
N GLU A 40 -14.44 -5.45 0.58
CA GLU A 40 -14.39 -6.88 0.88
C GLU A 40 -14.57 -7.14 2.39
N VAL A 41 -13.94 -6.33 3.24
CA VAL A 41 -14.08 -6.42 4.71
C VAL A 41 -14.20 -5.01 5.30
N ASP A 42 -15.17 -4.81 6.18
CA ASP A 42 -15.37 -3.56 6.92
C ASP A 42 -15.03 -3.76 8.41
N LEU A 43 -13.88 -3.26 8.85
CA LEU A 43 -13.36 -3.49 10.21
C LEU A 43 -14.10 -2.69 11.27
N SER A 44 -14.87 -1.67 10.88
CA SER A 44 -15.69 -0.89 11.82
C SER A 44 -16.93 -1.66 12.28
N THR A 45 -17.35 -2.68 11.53
CA THR A 45 -18.56 -3.47 11.78
C THR A 45 -18.29 -4.96 11.98
N SER A 46 -17.11 -5.43 11.62
CA SER A 46 -16.72 -6.83 11.77
C SER A 46 -16.42 -7.15 13.23
N ASN A 47 -17.11 -8.16 13.79
CA ASN A 47 -16.69 -8.78 15.03
C ASN A 47 -15.35 -9.49 14.75
N LEU A 48 -14.25 -8.95 15.31
CA LEU A 48 -12.87 -9.43 15.13
C LEU A 48 -12.64 -10.90 15.55
N THR A 49 -13.68 -11.60 16.03
CA THR A 49 -13.66 -13.00 16.44
C THR A 49 -13.69 -13.99 15.29
N ASP A 50 -14.21 -13.62 14.12
CA ASP A 50 -14.31 -14.54 12.96
C ASP A 50 -13.06 -14.52 12.07
N ILE A 51 -12.13 -13.58 12.31
CA ILE A 51 -11.01 -13.26 11.43
C ILE A 51 -9.63 -13.44 12.11
N ALA A 52 -9.56 -13.66 13.43
CA ALA A 52 -8.30 -13.80 14.15
C ALA A 52 -8.22 -15.10 14.97
N VAL A 53 -7.44 -16.06 14.47
CA VAL A 53 -6.75 -17.02 15.33
C VAL A 53 -5.57 -16.28 15.97
N ASN A 54 -5.67 -16.06 17.28
CA ASN A 54 -4.55 -15.76 18.19
C ASN A 54 -3.89 -14.36 18.12
N SER A 55 -4.68 -13.30 18.30
CA SER A 55 -4.19 -12.01 18.79
C SER A 55 -4.99 -11.57 20.02
N THR A 56 -4.60 -12.08 21.19
CA THR A 56 -5.05 -11.57 22.49
C THR A 56 -4.65 -10.09 22.61
N ARG A 57 -5.64 -9.22 22.42
CA ARG A 57 -5.57 -7.77 22.57
C ARG A 57 -5.59 -7.43 24.07
N SER A 58 -4.43 -7.17 24.67
CA SER A 58 -4.36 -6.30 25.83
C SER A 58 -4.10 -4.89 25.32
N ILE A 59 -5.15 -4.06 25.27
CA ILE A 59 -4.92 -2.62 25.20
C ILE A 59 -4.49 -2.22 26.60
N ASN A 60 -3.19 -2.23 26.87
CA ASN A 60 -2.69 -1.46 28.01
C ASN A 60 -2.84 0.01 27.60
N THR A 61 -3.94 0.64 28.03
CA THR A 61 -4.12 2.09 28.08
C THR A 61 -3.25 2.71 29.18
N SER A 62 -2.02 2.22 29.33
CA SER A 62 -1.00 2.92 30.10
C SER A 62 -0.59 4.13 29.27
N SER A 63 -0.68 5.32 29.84
CA SER A 63 -0.16 6.53 29.21
C SER A 63 1.34 6.33 28.98
N GLU A 64 1.71 6.06 27.73
CA GLU A 64 3.10 5.89 27.33
C GLU A 64 3.80 7.24 27.50
N THR A 65 4.84 7.28 28.33
CA THR A 65 5.66 8.49 28.45
C THR A 65 6.62 8.56 27.27
N TYR A 66 6.66 9.70 26.58
CA TYR A 66 7.52 9.88 25.42
C TYR A 66 8.06 11.31 25.32
N THR A 67 9.18 11.45 24.61
CA THR A 67 9.73 12.72 24.15
C THR A 67 9.65 12.79 22.64
N THR A 68 9.28 13.95 22.09
CA THR A 68 9.15 14.14 20.64
C THR A 68 9.77 15.46 20.20
N THR A 69 10.28 15.49 18.98
CA THR A 69 10.61 16.69 18.21
C THR A 69 9.87 16.62 16.87
N ASP A 70 10.13 17.57 15.97
CA ASP A 70 9.61 17.52 14.59
C ASP A 70 10.12 16.30 13.81
N MET A 71 11.28 15.76 14.18
CA MET A 71 12.00 14.72 13.43
C MET A 71 12.37 13.52 14.31
N SER A 72 11.82 13.40 15.51
CA SER A 72 12.09 12.24 16.37
C SER A 72 10.97 11.97 17.37
N TYR A 73 10.84 10.70 17.75
CA TYR A 73 9.97 10.23 18.82
C TYR A 73 10.72 9.18 19.63
N LYS A 74 10.68 9.25 20.96
CA LYS A 74 11.31 8.24 21.82
C LYS A 74 10.44 7.94 23.04
N SER A 75 10.24 6.65 23.31
CA SER A 75 9.63 6.08 24.50
C SER A 75 10.37 4.79 24.89
N ASP A 76 9.87 4.07 25.89
CA ASP A 76 10.41 2.76 26.28
C ASP A 76 10.20 1.68 25.20
N ASN A 77 9.16 1.82 24.37
CA ASN A 77 8.79 0.80 23.38
C ASN A 77 9.28 1.09 21.97
N LYS A 78 9.63 2.34 21.66
CA LYS A 78 10.02 2.74 20.30
C LYS A 78 10.89 3.98 20.28
N ALA A 79 11.85 3.98 19.36
CA ALA A 79 12.65 5.13 18.99
C ALA A 79 12.56 5.33 17.47
N ILE A 80 12.24 6.55 17.07
CA ILE A 80 12.06 6.96 15.67
C ILE A 80 12.92 8.20 15.47
N THR A 81 13.77 8.18 14.45
CA THR A 81 14.52 9.36 14.00
C THR A 81 14.32 9.52 12.51
N ILE A 82 13.97 10.73 12.08
CA ILE A 82 13.79 11.09 10.69
C ILE A 82 14.95 12.01 10.29
N GLN A 83 15.57 11.74 9.15
CA GLN A 83 16.56 12.61 8.54
C GLN A 83 16.03 13.09 7.19
N LYS A 84 15.99 14.40 6.99
CA LYS A 84 15.79 14.98 5.66
C LYS A 84 17.14 15.09 4.95
N VAL A 85 17.20 14.61 3.72
CA VAL A 85 18.37 14.68 2.86
C VAL A 85 18.01 15.47 1.61
N VAL A 86 18.89 16.38 1.22
CA VAL A 86 18.79 17.16 -0.02
C VAL A 86 20.10 17.00 -0.77
N THR A 87 20.03 16.50 -2.00
CA THR A 87 21.19 16.31 -2.88
C THR A 87 20.89 16.86 -4.27
N GLY A 88 21.94 17.19 -5.03
CA GLY A 88 21.76 17.81 -6.34
C GLY A 88 21.26 19.25 -6.23
N SER A 89 20.86 19.82 -7.36
CA SER A 89 20.33 21.20 -7.43
C SER A 89 19.51 21.41 -8.71
N GLY A 90 18.70 22.47 -8.76
CA GLY A 90 17.93 22.81 -9.96
C GLY A 90 16.92 21.72 -10.32
N SER A 91 16.92 21.29 -11.60
CA SER A 91 16.09 20.18 -12.09
C SER A 91 16.47 18.83 -11.50
N ASP A 92 17.71 18.70 -11.01
CA ASP A 92 18.29 17.44 -10.56
C ASP A 92 18.28 17.36 -9.02
N GLN A 93 17.59 18.28 -8.35
CA GLN A 93 17.47 18.27 -6.90
C GLN A 93 16.59 17.10 -6.45
N LEU A 94 17.15 16.24 -5.62
CA LEU A 94 16.45 15.16 -4.95
C LEU A 94 16.29 15.49 -3.46
N VAL A 95 15.06 15.42 -2.98
CA VAL A 95 14.72 15.51 -1.55
C VAL A 95 14.16 14.16 -1.13
N TYR A 96 14.74 13.59 -0.08
CA TYR A 96 14.23 12.35 0.48
C TYR A 96 14.38 12.33 2.00
N PHE A 97 13.60 11.46 2.63
CA PHE A 97 13.59 11.28 4.07
C PHE A 97 13.97 9.85 4.39
N ILE A 98 14.86 9.69 5.38
CA ILE A 98 15.23 8.39 5.95
C ILE A 98 14.66 8.34 7.36
N SER A 99 13.88 7.33 7.66
CA SER A 99 13.37 7.07 9.01
C SER A 99 14.04 5.82 9.57
N ASP A 100 14.82 5.98 10.63
CA ASP A 100 15.40 4.89 11.43
C ASP A 100 14.45 4.60 12.59
N ILE A 101 13.95 3.37 12.67
CA ILE A 101 12.93 2.95 13.62
C ILE A 101 13.36 1.71 14.37
N GLN A 102 13.53 1.84 15.68
CA GLN A 102 13.79 0.74 16.61
C GLN A 102 12.57 0.49 17.47
N LEU A 103 12.15 -0.77 17.57
CA LEU A 103 10.98 -1.19 18.32
C LEU A 103 11.36 -2.21 19.39
N ALA A 104 10.70 -2.17 20.54
CA ALA A 104 10.79 -3.25 21.53
C ALA A 104 10.07 -4.52 21.06
N ASP A 105 9.01 -4.35 20.24
CA ASP A 105 8.20 -5.42 19.68
C ASP A 105 7.80 -5.06 18.24
N ALA A 106 8.07 -5.96 17.29
CA ALA A 106 7.74 -5.80 15.86
C ALA A 106 6.25 -5.53 15.61
N THR A 107 5.38 -6.06 16.47
CA THR A 107 3.92 -5.92 16.34
C THR A 107 3.42 -4.50 16.59
N LEU A 108 4.28 -3.62 17.11
CA LEU A 108 4.03 -2.17 17.16
C LEU A 108 4.02 -1.53 15.77
N LEU A 109 4.72 -2.11 14.78
CA LEU A 109 4.61 -1.71 13.39
C LEU A 109 3.35 -2.31 12.79
N LYS A 110 2.29 -1.52 12.77
CA LYS A 110 0.96 -1.94 12.30
C LYS A 110 0.67 -1.43 10.90
N SER A 111 -0.22 -2.13 10.23
CA SER A 111 -0.87 -1.61 9.04
C SER A 111 -2.26 -1.07 9.38
N ALA A 112 -2.69 -0.05 8.65
CA ALA A 112 -4.04 0.49 8.73
C ALA A 112 -4.60 0.66 7.31
N PHE A 113 -5.91 0.46 7.17
CA PHE A 113 -6.58 0.59 5.88
C PHE A 113 -7.29 1.93 5.75
N ALA A 114 -7.50 2.36 4.51
CA ALA A 114 -8.35 3.50 4.23
C ALA A 114 -9.78 3.23 4.75
N LYS A 115 -10.31 4.18 5.53
CA LYS A 115 -11.66 4.13 6.12
C LYS A 115 -11.92 2.87 6.96
N ASP A 116 -10.87 2.22 7.47
CA ASP A 116 -10.93 0.93 8.15
C ASP A 116 -11.62 -0.17 7.30
N LYS A 117 -11.39 -0.15 5.99
CA LYS A 117 -11.97 -1.11 5.05
C LYS A 117 -10.91 -1.72 4.15
N PHE A 118 -10.95 -3.05 4.04
CA PHE A 118 -10.18 -3.80 3.07
C PHE A 118 -10.99 -3.99 1.78
N GLY A 119 -10.32 -3.87 0.64
CA GLY A 119 -10.95 -3.93 -0.68
C GLY A 119 -10.19 -3.09 -1.71
N THR A 120 -10.82 -2.83 -2.86
CA THR A 120 -10.23 -2.04 -3.95
C THR A 120 -10.90 -0.68 -4.16
N ASN A 121 -10.16 0.28 -4.71
CA ASN A 121 -10.56 1.67 -4.93
C ASN A 121 -10.95 2.47 -3.67
N ILE A 122 -10.66 1.94 -2.48
CA ILE A 122 -10.91 2.62 -1.22
C ILE A 122 -9.74 3.55 -0.93
N ILE A 123 -9.99 4.86 -0.93
CA ILE A 123 -8.96 5.88 -0.74
C ILE A 123 -9.21 6.74 0.49
N GLN A 124 -8.13 7.07 1.18
CA GLN A 124 -8.11 8.05 2.26
C GLN A 124 -6.72 8.67 2.35
N VAL A 125 -6.65 9.95 2.72
CA VAL A 125 -5.36 10.64 2.88
C VAL A 125 -4.57 9.97 4.02
N PRO A 126 -3.28 9.63 3.83
CA PRO A 126 -2.48 8.94 4.85
C PRO A 126 -2.45 9.63 6.22
N THR A 127 -2.44 10.96 6.25
CA THR A 127 -2.47 11.74 7.51
C THR A 127 -3.77 11.53 8.29
N VAL A 128 -4.90 11.32 7.62
CA VAL A 128 -6.18 11.01 8.26
C VAL A 128 -6.15 9.59 8.83
N ILE A 129 -5.62 8.62 8.07
CA ILE A 129 -5.46 7.24 8.55
C ILE A 129 -4.56 7.21 9.80
N ALA A 130 -3.43 7.91 9.75
CA ALA A 130 -2.49 8.02 10.86
C ALA A 130 -3.14 8.64 12.11
N SER A 131 -3.89 9.74 11.95
CA SER A 131 -4.61 10.40 13.03
C SER A 131 -5.65 9.47 13.68
N ASN A 132 -6.47 8.79 12.87
CA ASN A 132 -7.48 7.84 13.36
C ASN A 132 -6.87 6.68 14.18
N ASN A 133 -5.61 6.33 13.89
CA ASN A 133 -4.88 5.26 14.57
C ASN A 133 -3.92 5.76 15.65
N ASN A 134 -3.91 7.06 15.96
CA ASN A 134 -2.97 7.69 16.90
C ASN A 134 -1.50 7.32 16.61
N ALA A 135 -1.13 7.29 15.33
CA ALA A 135 0.18 6.83 14.89
C ALA A 135 1.27 7.87 15.19
N ALA A 136 2.36 7.46 15.84
CA ALA A 136 3.55 8.29 16.01
C ALA A 136 4.34 8.49 14.71
N PHE A 137 4.17 7.58 13.74
CA PHE A 137 4.79 7.60 12.43
C PHE A 137 3.90 6.83 11.45
N ALA A 138 3.81 7.30 10.20
CA ALA A 138 3.10 6.61 9.14
C ALA A 138 3.71 6.94 7.77
N ILE A 139 3.69 5.93 6.89
CA ILE A 139 3.97 6.05 5.46
C ILE A 139 2.86 5.33 4.69
N ASN A 140 2.78 5.54 3.37
CA ASN A 140 1.89 4.74 2.54
C ASN A 140 2.31 3.25 2.54
N GLY A 141 1.33 2.36 2.36
CA GLY A 141 1.57 0.93 2.20
C GLY A 141 1.84 0.51 0.74
N ASP A 142 1.56 -0.75 0.45
CA ASP A 142 1.65 -1.35 -0.88
C ASP A 142 0.44 -1.03 -1.76
N TYR A 143 0.48 -1.53 -3.00
CA TYR A 143 -0.50 -1.22 -4.04
C TYR A 143 -1.74 -2.16 -4.03
N TYR A 144 -2.05 -2.78 -2.89
CA TYR A 144 -3.07 -3.83 -2.80
C TYR A 144 -4.46 -3.34 -3.23
N GLY A 145 -4.80 -2.08 -2.94
CA GLY A 145 -6.11 -1.49 -3.24
C GLY A 145 -6.39 -1.27 -4.73
N PHE A 146 -5.38 -1.46 -5.58
CA PHE A 146 -5.51 -1.41 -7.04
C PHE A 146 -5.40 -2.81 -7.69
N ARG A 147 -5.31 -3.86 -6.88
CA ARG A 147 -5.10 -5.23 -7.33
C ARG A 147 -6.11 -6.17 -6.69
N ASN A 148 -6.47 -7.22 -7.42
CA ASN A 148 -7.29 -8.32 -6.92
C ASN A 148 -6.45 -9.55 -6.55
N ASP A 149 -5.13 -9.42 -6.63
CA ASP A 149 -4.15 -10.46 -6.33
C ASP A 149 -3.19 -10.00 -5.20
N GLY A 150 -2.19 -10.82 -4.91
CA GLY A 150 -1.25 -10.68 -3.80
C GLY A 150 -1.66 -11.47 -2.56
N ILE A 151 -0.66 -11.80 -1.72
CA ILE A 151 -0.93 -12.31 -0.37
C ILE A 151 -0.93 -11.12 0.59
N ILE A 152 -2.09 -10.84 1.21
CA ILE A 152 -2.31 -9.68 2.06
C ILE A 152 -2.59 -10.13 3.49
N ILE A 153 -1.56 -10.03 4.34
CA ILE A 153 -1.64 -10.19 5.78
C ILE A 153 -1.43 -8.82 6.42
N ARG A 154 -2.33 -8.42 7.31
CA ARG A 154 -2.26 -7.13 8.01
C ARG A 154 -2.54 -7.36 9.48
N ASN A 155 -1.59 -7.04 10.33
CA ASN A 155 -1.69 -7.23 11.78
C ASN A 155 -2.04 -8.68 12.17
N GLY A 156 -1.38 -9.65 11.52
CA GLY A 156 -1.54 -11.09 11.78
C GLY A 156 -2.83 -11.70 11.25
N VAL A 157 -3.56 -10.98 10.41
CA VAL A 157 -4.82 -11.42 9.80
C VAL A 157 -4.64 -11.54 8.29
N LEU A 158 -5.05 -12.67 7.72
CA LEU A 158 -5.05 -12.91 6.28
C LEU A 158 -6.34 -12.36 5.65
N TYR A 159 -6.21 -11.37 4.77
CA TYR A 159 -7.32 -10.73 4.04
C TYR A 159 -7.43 -11.23 2.60
N ARG A 160 -6.32 -11.65 1.99
CA ARG A 160 -6.29 -12.16 0.61
C ARG A 160 -5.16 -13.15 0.44
N ASN A 161 -5.46 -14.26 -0.25
CA ASN A 161 -4.50 -15.31 -0.58
C ASN A 161 -4.56 -15.60 -2.08
N SER A 162 -4.04 -14.68 -2.89
CA SER A 162 -4.01 -14.83 -4.35
C SER A 162 -2.59 -14.56 -4.86
N PRO A 163 -1.65 -15.48 -4.63
CA PRO A 163 -0.22 -15.26 -4.91
C PRO A 163 0.05 -14.90 -6.38
N ALA A 164 0.90 -13.89 -6.61
CA ALA A 164 1.14 -13.38 -7.95
C ALA A 164 2.57 -12.94 -8.23
N ARG A 165 3.38 -12.65 -7.20
CA ARG A 165 4.67 -11.97 -7.37
C ARG A 165 5.62 -12.16 -6.19
N GLN A 166 6.76 -11.48 -6.25
CA GLN A 166 7.60 -11.31 -5.08
C GLN A 166 6.92 -10.38 -4.05
N GLY A 167 6.89 -10.81 -2.80
CA GLY A 167 6.39 -10.05 -1.66
C GLY A 167 7.45 -9.83 -0.59
N LEU A 168 7.11 -9.02 0.40
CA LEU A 168 7.89 -8.80 1.61
C LEU A 168 7.08 -9.24 2.83
N ALA A 169 7.65 -10.03 3.73
CA ALA A 169 7.03 -10.47 4.96
C ALA A 169 7.76 -9.88 6.17
N LEU A 170 6.99 -9.27 7.08
CA LEU A 170 7.44 -8.76 8.37
C LEU A 170 6.93 -9.72 9.44
N TYR A 171 7.82 -10.27 10.25
CA TYR A 171 7.51 -11.31 11.23
C TYR A 171 7.31 -10.74 12.62
N LYS A 172 6.52 -11.44 13.45
CA LYS A 172 6.31 -11.08 14.87
C LYS A 172 7.63 -11.08 15.68
N ASP A 173 8.64 -11.84 15.25
CA ASP A 173 9.94 -11.91 15.92
C ASP A 173 10.89 -10.74 15.57
N GLY A 174 10.43 -9.79 14.76
CA GLY A 174 11.22 -8.64 14.32
C GLY A 174 12.02 -8.85 13.05
N SER A 175 12.05 -10.05 12.49
CA SER A 175 12.72 -10.31 11.21
C SER A 175 11.87 -9.88 10.01
N MET A 176 12.53 -9.71 8.86
CA MET A 176 11.89 -9.36 7.60
C MET A 176 12.51 -10.16 6.46
N LYS A 177 11.68 -10.66 5.52
CA LYS A 177 12.14 -11.47 4.39
C LYS A 177 11.41 -11.12 3.11
N VAL A 178 12.16 -11.05 2.02
CA VAL A 178 11.62 -11.14 0.66
C VAL A 178 11.22 -12.59 0.40
N TYR A 179 10.11 -12.82 -0.28
CA TYR A 179 9.64 -14.16 -0.63
C TYR A 179 8.92 -14.17 -1.98
N ASP A 180 8.86 -15.34 -2.61
CA ASP A 180 8.05 -15.57 -3.82
C ASP A 180 6.67 -16.05 -3.40
N GLU A 181 5.64 -15.23 -3.60
CA GLU A 181 4.26 -15.58 -3.27
C GLU A 181 3.82 -16.87 -3.97
N THR A 182 4.28 -17.13 -5.20
CA THR A 182 3.85 -18.30 -6.00
C THR A 182 4.36 -19.64 -5.46
N SER A 183 5.31 -19.59 -4.52
CA SER A 183 5.90 -20.75 -3.85
C SER A 183 5.35 -21.01 -2.45
N THR A 184 4.40 -20.19 -1.97
CA THR A 184 3.84 -20.26 -0.61
C THR A 184 2.34 -19.94 -0.59
N SER A 185 1.75 -19.89 0.60
CA SER A 185 0.36 -19.46 0.81
C SER A 185 0.25 -18.51 2.01
N GLY A 186 -0.81 -17.71 2.06
CA GLY A 186 -1.11 -16.86 3.21
C GLY A 186 -1.24 -17.63 4.52
N GLU A 187 -1.80 -18.83 4.50
CA GLU A 187 -1.94 -19.68 5.69
C GLU A 187 -0.58 -20.16 6.19
N GLN A 188 0.32 -20.57 5.28
CA GLN A 188 1.68 -20.95 5.64
C GLN A 188 2.43 -19.77 6.26
N LEU A 189 2.34 -18.57 5.68
CA LEU A 189 2.94 -17.37 6.24
C LEU A 189 2.40 -17.04 7.64
N LEU A 190 1.09 -17.21 7.87
CA LEU A 190 0.52 -17.05 9.21
C LEU A 190 1.06 -18.07 10.20
N ALA A 191 1.18 -19.34 9.80
CA ALA A 191 1.78 -20.40 10.62
C ALA A 191 3.24 -20.06 10.96
N ASP A 192 3.97 -19.44 10.03
CA ASP A 192 5.33 -18.93 10.21
C ASP A 192 5.40 -17.61 11.00
N SER A 193 4.30 -17.19 11.63
CA SER A 193 4.22 -16.00 12.48
C SER A 193 4.47 -14.67 11.75
N VAL A 194 4.08 -14.59 10.48
CA VAL A 194 4.06 -13.31 9.74
C VAL A 194 3.04 -12.35 10.37
N TRP A 195 3.48 -11.11 10.59
CA TRP A 195 2.67 -10.03 11.13
C TRP A 195 2.06 -9.16 10.03
N ASN A 196 2.86 -8.74 9.05
CA ASN A 196 2.38 -8.03 7.87
C ASN A 196 3.06 -8.60 6.63
N THR A 197 2.35 -8.65 5.51
CA THR A 197 2.97 -8.79 4.19
C THR A 197 2.88 -7.48 3.42
N LEU A 198 3.70 -7.31 2.40
CA LEU A 198 3.53 -6.27 1.39
C LEU A 198 3.70 -6.94 0.02
N SER A 199 2.66 -6.89 -0.83
CA SER A 199 2.65 -7.51 -2.15
C SER A 199 3.15 -6.50 -3.19
N PHE A 200 4.42 -6.11 -3.06
CA PHE A 200 5.09 -5.30 -4.07
C PHE A 200 6.57 -5.69 -4.15
N GLY A 201 6.99 -6.00 -5.37
CA GLY A 201 8.38 -6.19 -5.75
C GLY A 201 8.70 -5.31 -6.96
N PRO A 202 9.92 -5.40 -7.49
CA PRO A 202 11.00 -6.27 -7.02
C PRO A 202 11.70 -5.74 -5.76
N ALA A 203 12.39 -6.63 -5.04
CA ALA A 203 13.31 -6.27 -3.98
C ALA A 203 14.48 -5.46 -4.55
N LEU A 204 14.90 -4.42 -3.81
CA LEU A 204 16.01 -3.56 -4.21
C LEU A 204 17.36 -4.13 -3.77
N LEU A 205 17.38 -4.65 -2.53
CA LEU A 205 18.55 -5.25 -1.90
C LEU A 205 18.17 -6.59 -1.29
N GLU A 206 19.10 -7.54 -1.34
CA GLU A 206 19.03 -8.81 -0.63
C GLU A 206 20.40 -9.17 -0.08
N ASN A 207 20.47 -9.53 1.21
CA ASN A 207 21.72 -9.82 1.92
C ASN A 207 22.80 -8.73 1.75
N GLY A 208 22.39 -7.45 1.75
CA GLY A 208 23.26 -6.29 1.58
C GLY A 208 23.74 -6.03 0.15
N ASN A 209 23.32 -6.84 -0.83
CA ASN A 209 23.71 -6.69 -2.23
C ASN A 209 22.56 -6.13 -3.07
N ILE A 210 22.89 -5.26 -4.03
CA ILE A 210 21.93 -4.76 -5.02
C ILE A 210 21.49 -5.90 -5.93
N ILE A 211 20.18 -6.05 -6.12
CA ILE A 211 19.65 -7.08 -7.02
C ILE A 211 19.83 -6.62 -8.47
N SER A 212 20.44 -7.48 -9.28
CA SER A 212 20.63 -7.22 -10.72
C SER A 212 19.32 -7.24 -11.49
N GLY A 213 19.23 -6.47 -12.57
CA GLY A 213 18.09 -6.53 -13.51
C GLY A 213 16.88 -5.71 -13.09
N ILE A 214 16.90 -5.06 -11.91
CA ILE A 214 15.80 -4.22 -11.43
C ILE A 214 15.42 -3.11 -12.43
N ASN A 215 16.38 -2.59 -13.18
CA ASN A 215 16.18 -1.56 -14.20
C ASN A 215 15.37 -2.02 -15.43
N SER A 216 14.98 -3.30 -15.47
CA SER A 216 14.24 -3.92 -16.57
C SER A 216 12.98 -4.65 -16.12
N VAL A 217 12.68 -4.67 -14.81
CA VAL A 217 11.49 -5.32 -14.27
C VAL A 217 10.29 -4.40 -14.43
N GLU A 218 9.17 -4.95 -14.88
CA GLU A 218 7.86 -4.32 -14.78
C GLU A 218 6.92 -5.25 -14.03
N VAL A 219 6.31 -4.73 -12.97
CA VAL A 219 5.41 -5.52 -12.10
C VAL A 219 3.94 -5.22 -12.40
N ASP A 220 3.67 -4.16 -13.16
CA ASP A 220 2.32 -3.77 -13.53
C ASP A 220 2.24 -3.40 -15.01
N THR A 221 1.57 -4.24 -15.78
CA THR A 221 1.39 -4.07 -17.24
C THR A 221 -0.01 -3.55 -17.59
N ASN A 222 -0.82 -3.18 -16.59
CA ASN A 222 -2.16 -2.67 -16.83
C ASN A 222 -2.13 -1.37 -17.64
N PHE A 223 -3.06 -1.24 -18.59
CA PHE A 223 -3.23 -0.03 -19.37
C PHE A 223 -3.50 1.18 -18.47
N GLY A 224 -2.65 2.21 -18.59
CA GLY A 224 -2.74 3.45 -17.81
C GLY A 224 -1.84 3.50 -16.56
N ASN A 225 -1.19 2.40 -16.18
CA ASN A 225 -0.21 2.41 -15.08
C ASN A 225 1.15 2.93 -15.56
N HIS A 226 1.80 3.70 -14.70
CA HIS A 226 3.17 4.15 -14.95
C HIS A 226 4.12 2.99 -14.72
N SER A 227 5.11 2.86 -15.62
CA SER A 227 6.29 2.03 -15.43
C SER A 227 6.87 2.23 -14.03
N ILE A 228 7.35 1.14 -13.43
CA ILE A 228 8.10 1.24 -12.16
C ILE A 228 9.50 1.82 -12.38
N GLN A 229 9.92 2.00 -13.63
CA GLN A 229 11.17 2.64 -14.04
C GLN A 229 11.07 4.17 -14.10
N GLY A 230 12.24 4.81 -14.16
CA GLY A 230 12.39 6.25 -14.27
C GLY A 230 12.29 7.02 -12.94
N GLU A 231 12.42 8.33 -13.03
CA GLU A 231 12.44 9.24 -11.89
C GLU A 231 11.02 9.53 -11.41
N GLN A 232 10.64 8.92 -10.29
CA GLN A 232 9.31 9.05 -9.70
C GLN A 232 9.44 9.13 -8.18
N PRO A 233 8.42 9.67 -7.47
CA PRO A 233 8.34 9.52 -6.03
C PRO A 233 8.28 8.04 -5.68
N ARG A 234 9.02 7.65 -4.62
CA ARG A 234 9.13 6.26 -4.18
C ARG A 234 9.14 6.17 -2.67
N THR A 235 8.57 5.08 -2.16
CA THR A 235 8.66 4.70 -0.75
C THR A 235 9.33 3.33 -0.67
N GLY A 236 10.31 3.20 0.21
CA GLY A 236 11.04 1.96 0.47
C GLY A 236 10.98 1.59 1.94
N ILE A 237 11.04 0.29 2.21
CA ILE A 237 11.17 -0.30 3.54
C ILE A 237 12.34 -1.29 3.52
N GLY A 238 13.12 -1.31 4.59
CA GLY A 238 14.21 -2.22 4.81
C GLY A 238 14.37 -2.57 6.30
N ILE A 239 15.33 -3.45 6.57
CA ILE A 239 15.68 -3.90 7.91
C ILE A 239 17.19 -3.81 8.08
N ILE A 240 17.64 -3.31 9.23
CA ILE A 240 19.05 -3.27 9.64
C ILE A 240 19.35 -4.49 10.52
N ASP A 241 18.48 -4.74 11.51
CA ASP A 241 18.50 -5.90 12.41
C ASP A 241 17.06 -6.17 12.92
N LYS A 242 16.86 -7.23 13.71
CA LYS A 242 15.56 -7.54 14.33
C LYS A 242 14.99 -6.33 15.05
N ASN A 243 13.73 -6.01 14.74
CA ASN A 243 13.01 -4.82 15.25
C ASN A 243 13.64 -3.46 14.91
N HIS A 244 14.65 -3.42 14.04
CA HIS A 244 15.33 -2.20 13.59
C HIS A 244 15.09 -2.01 12.09
N PHE A 245 14.11 -1.18 11.76
CA PHE A 245 13.63 -0.93 10.41
C PHE A 245 14.12 0.40 9.88
N ILE A 246 14.25 0.47 8.56
CA ILE A 246 14.52 1.71 7.83
C ILE A 246 13.41 1.95 6.81
N PHE A 247 12.94 3.19 6.74
CA PHE A 247 11.98 3.64 5.74
C PHE A 247 12.55 4.80 4.96
N ILE A 248 12.36 4.79 3.65
CA ILE A 248 12.83 5.87 2.77
C ILE A 248 11.64 6.41 2.01
N VAL A 249 11.46 7.73 1.99
CA VAL A 249 10.48 8.41 1.16
C VAL A 249 11.22 9.42 0.30
N ALA A 250 11.30 9.14 -1.01
CA ALA A 250 11.85 10.04 -2.00
C ALA A 250 10.72 10.88 -2.61
N ASP A 251 10.81 12.19 -2.44
CA ASP A 251 9.88 13.14 -3.04
C ASP A 251 10.18 13.30 -4.54
N GLY A 252 9.19 13.75 -5.31
CA GLY A 252 9.35 13.91 -6.74
C GLY A 252 8.14 14.54 -7.43
N ARG A 253 8.31 14.90 -8.71
CA ARG A 253 7.28 15.56 -9.55
C ARG A 253 6.81 16.95 -9.05
N SER A 254 7.34 17.46 -7.95
CA SER A 254 7.08 18.82 -7.48
C SER A 254 7.88 19.84 -8.31
N ARG A 255 7.20 20.67 -9.12
CA ARG A 255 7.83 21.88 -9.70
C ARG A 255 8.15 22.96 -8.65
N ALA A 256 7.64 22.78 -7.44
CA ALA A 256 7.75 23.72 -6.34
C ALA A 256 8.76 23.21 -5.31
N ILE A 257 10.03 23.58 -5.50
CA ILE A 257 10.87 23.84 -4.34
C ILE A 257 10.38 25.20 -3.82
N GLN A 258 9.44 25.20 -2.87
CA GLN A 258 9.25 26.41 -2.08
C GLN A 258 10.56 26.63 -1.33
N LYS A 259 11.21 27.75 -1.68
CA LYS A 259 12.26 28.35 -0.87
C LYS A 259 11.78 28.38 0.57
N VAL A 260 12.49 27.64 1.44
CA VAL A 260 12.57 27.98 2.85
C VAL A 260 13.71 28.96 3.00
#